data_AF-A0A663F8K2-F1
#
_entry.id   AF-A0A663F8K2-F1
#
_cell.length_a   1.000
_cell.length_b   1.000
_cell.length_c   1.000
_cell.angle_alpha   90.00
_cell.angle_beta   90.00
_cell.angle_gamma   90.00
#
_symmetry.space_group_name_H-M   'P 1'
#
loop_
_entity.id
_entity.type
_entity.pdbx_description
1 polymer ?
#
loop_
_entity_poly.entity_id
_entity_poly.type
_entity_poly.pdbx_seq_one_letter_code
_entity_poly.pdbx_strand_id
1 'polypeptide(L)'
;MKGSHLFLCLFSMSCWLNLMPAAGNKIFHFGPCRISMSMTEIRSGFTAIKANIVNPIRTLSILSYPHSLHKVKSSDRCCITHHLFDFYVDKVFKHCKTEDSYVNRKISSIANSFLSVKRKLGQCHEENKCLCGQESTEKFKQILANYEGLNVTSAAIKSLGELDILLDWMEKSH
;
A
#
# COMPACT_ATOMS: atom_id res chain seq x y z
N MET A 1 45.92 51.37 -4.40
CA MET A 1 46.18 50.72 -3.10
C MET A 1 45.02 49.79 -2.78
N LYS A 2 45.34 48.49 -2.64
CA LYS A 2 44.74 47.44 -1.77
C LYS A 2 43.27 47.70 -1.37
N GLY A 3 42.30 46.89 -1.74
CA GLY A 3 42.32 45.44 -1.92
C GLY A 3 40.93 44.96 -1.51
N SER A 4 40.01 45.09 -2.46
CA SER A 4 38.61 44.66 -2.35
C SER A 4 38.54 43.13 -2.44
N HIS A 5 38.73 42.41 -1.33
CA HIS A 5 38.56 40.95 -1.33
C HIS A 5 38.02 40.34 -0.01
N LEU A 6 37.71 41.15 1.01
CA LEU A 6 37.36 40.60 2.34
C LEU A 6 35.86 40.49 2.67
N PHE A 7 34.96 40.89 1.78
CA PHE A 7 33.50 40.88 2.04
C PHE A 7 32.68 39.91 1.17
N LEU A 8 33.31 39.14 0.29
CA LEU A 8 32.62 38.22 -0.63
C LEU A 8 32.66 36.74 -0.20
N CYS A 9 33.25 36.41 0.94
CA CYS A 9 33.40 35.01 1.40
C CYS A 9 32.45 34.59 2.53
N LEU A 10 31.48 35.40 2.94
CA LEU A 10 30.57 35.08 4.06
C LEU A 10 29.11 34.82 3.68
N PHE A 11 28.77 34.75 2.39
CA PHE A 11 27.40 34.44 1.93
C PHE A 11 27.31 33.16 1.07
N SER A 12 28.26 32.23 1.21
CA SER A 12 28.23 30.92 0.54
C SER A 12 28.26 29.76 1.54
N MET A 13 27.57 29.91 2.67
CA MET A 13 27.00 28.76 3.40
C MET A 13 25.54 28.61 2.98
N SER A 14 25.35 28.45 1.67
CA SER A 14 24.10 28.10 1.03
C SER A 14 23.67 26.71 1.50
N CYS A 15 22.79 26.68 2.49
CA CYS A 15 21.64 25.79 2.57
C CYS A 15 21.88 24.33 2.10
N TRP A 16 22.84 23.65 2.72
CA TRP A 16 22.97 22.18 2.63
C TRP A 16 22.53 21.50 3.93
N LEU A 17 21.60 22.12 4.65
CA LEU A 17 20.84 21.44 5.69
C LEU A 17 19.66 20.72 5.01
N ASN A 18 19.97 19.52 4.52
CA ASN A 18 19.03 18.41 4.38
C ASN A 18 17.72 18.77 3.66
N LEU A 19 17.79 18.94 2.33
CA LEU A 19 16.71 18.44 1.48
C LEU A 19 16.73 16.91 1.59
N MET A 20 16.30 16.38 2.74
CA MET A 20 15.70 15.06 2.73
C MET A 20 14.57 15.18 1.71
N PRO A 21 14.52 14.37 0.64
CA PRO A 21 13.31 14.27 -0.15
C PRO A 21 12.24 13.97 0.90
N ALA A 22 11.34 14.93 1.17
CA ALA A 22 10.17 14.65 1.96
C ALA A 22 9.59 13.41 1.29
N ALA A 23 9.55 12.29 2.01
CA ALA A 23 9.21 10.99 1.45
C ALA A 23 7.86 11.14 0.73
N GLY A 24 7.94 11.35 -0.58
CA GLY A 24 6.88 12.03 -1.29
C GLY A 24 5.73 11.08 -1.47
N ASN A 25 4.50 11.58 -1.34
CA ASN A 25 3.35 10.80 -1.75
C ASN A 25 3.45 10.53 -3.26
N LYS A 26 3.35 9.26 -3.64
CA LYS A 26 3.19 8.85 -5.04
C LYS A 26 1.73 9.04 -5.44
N ILE A 27 1.51 9.54 -6.65
CA ILE A 27 0.17 9.68 -7.23
C ILE A 27 -0.05 8.49 -8.17
N PHE A 28 -1.05 7.69 -7.84
CA PHE A 28 -1.51 6.56 -8.64
C PHE A 28 -2.73 6.97 -9.47
N HIS A 29 -2.76 6.49 -10.71
CA HIS A 29 -3.80 6.80 -11.70
C HIS A 29 -4.61 5.53 -12.03
N PHE A 30 -5.77 5.39 -11.41
CA PHE A 30 -6.68 4.26 -11.65
C PHE A 30 -7.83 4.73 -12.53
N GLY A 31 -7.62 4.72 -13.85
CA GLY A 31 -8.55 5.37 -14.79
C GLY A 31 -8.64 6.88 -14.49
N PRO A 32 -9.85 7.45 -14.34
CA PRO A 32 -10.02 8.87 -13.97
C PRO A 32 -9.78 9.14 -12.48
N CYS A 33 -9.60 8.12 -11.63
CA CYS A 33 -9.34 8.29 -10.21
C CYS A 33 -7.85 8.57 -9.91
N ARG A 34 -7.58 9.64 -9.15
CA ARG A 34 -6.22 10.05 -8.74
C ARG A 34 -6.04 9.84 -7.25
N ILE A 35 -5.14 8.96 -6.87
CA ILE A 35 -4.91 8.58 -5.47
C ILE A 35 -3.49 8.97 -5.07
N SER A 36 -3.36 9.81 -4.04
CA SER A 36 -2.08 10.15 -3.43
C SER A 36 -1.86 9.32 -2.17
N MET A 37 -0.75 8.58 -2.09
CA MET A 37 -0.35 7.77 -0.94
C MET A 37 1.18 7.70 -0.78
N SER A 38 1.67 7.55 0.46
CA SER A 38 3.09 7.35 0.73
C SER A 38 3.48 5.88 0.62
N MET A 39 4.02 5.49 -0.53
CA MET A 39 4.59 4.14 -0.71
C MET A 39 5.76 3.89 0.22
N THR A 40 6.59 4.92 0.44
CA THR A 40 7.78 4.84 1.28
C THR A 40 7.41 4.59 2.74
N GLU A 41 6.40 5.28 3.27
CA GLU A 41 5.92 5.06 4.64
C GLU A 41 5.38 3.65 4.82
N ILE A 42 4.53 3.19 3.89
CA ILE A 42 3.94 1.85 3.96
C ILE A 42 5.02 0.77 3.85
N ARG A 43 5.94 0.87 2.88
CA ARG A 43 7.01 -0.11 2.68
C ARG A 43 7.99 -0.13 3.85
N SER A 44 8.36 1.03 4.39
CA SER A 44 9.24 1.11 5.56
C SER A 44 8.57 0.53 6.81
N GLY A 45 7.29 0.83 7.03
CA GLY A 45 6.47 0.24 8.09
C GLY A 45 6.40 -1.27 7.97
N PHE A 46 6.13 -1.79 6.77
CA PHE A 46 6.05 -3.23 6.51
C PHE A 46 7.41 -3.93 6.68
N THR A 47 8.48 -3.35 6.13
CA THR A 47 9.85 -3.89 6.22
C THR A 47 10.28 -4.03 7.67
N ALA A 48 9.92 -3.06 8.52
CA ALA A 48 10.24 -3.06 9.95
C ALA A 48 9.57 -4.20 10.74
N ILE A 49 8.53 -4.84 10.19
CA ILE A 49 7.79 -5.92 10.86
C ILE A 49 7.77 -7.23 10.08
N LYS A 50 8.27 -7.26 8.84
CA LYS A 50 8.20 -8.43 7.95
C LYS A 50 8.80 -9.69 8.58
N ALA A 51 9.92 -9.57 9.28
CA ALA A 51 10.57 -10.69 9.96
C ALA A 51 9.78 -11.20 11.19
N ASN A 52 8.98 -10.34 11.82
CA ASN A 52 8.16 -10.69 12.99
C ASN A 52 6.81 -11.31 12.60
N ILE A 53 6.35 -11.03 11.38
CA ILE A 53 5.14 -11.61 10.79
C ILE A 53 5.54 -12.91 10.09
N VAL A 54 5.93 -13.91 10.89
CA VAL A 54 6.20 -15.25 10.37
C VAL A 54 4.86 -15.86 10.00
N ASN A 55 4.67 -16.17 8.71
CA ASN A 55 3.53 -16.97 8.28
C ASN A 55 3.78 -18.43 8.69
N PRO A 56 3.06 -18.99 9.69
CA PRO A 56 3.29 -20.36 10.13
C PRO A 56 2.81 -21.38 9.08
N ILE A 57 2.07 -20.94 8.05
CA ILE A 57 1.41 -21.81 7.09
C ILE A 57 2.06 -21.67 5.70
N ARG A 58 2.71 -22.74 5.22
CA ARG A 58 3.09 -22.88 3.80
C ARG A 58 1.86 -23.21 2.95
N THR A 59 0.91 -22.27 2.86
CA THR A 59 -0.26 -22.35 1.97
C THR A 59 -0.09 -21.48 0.74
N LEU A 60 -0.88 -21.78 -0.29
CA LEU A 60 -0.99 -21.02 -1.54
C LEU A 60 -1.22 -19.53 -1.25
N SER A 61 -0.69 -18.65 -2.10
CA SER A 61 -0.81 -17.20 -1.91
C SER A 61 -2.27 -16.75 -1.93
N ILE A 62 -2.67 -15.92 -0.96
CA ILE A 62 -4.03 -15.39 -0.93
C ILE A 62 -4.26 -14.44 -2.12
N LEU A 63 -3.28 -13.58 -2.41
CA LEU A 63 -3.40 -12.56 -3.44
C LEU A 63 -3.07 -13.06 -4.85
N SER A 64 -2.18 -14.04 -4.99
CA SER A 64 -1.65 -14.44 -6.29
C SER A 64 -2.25 -15.73 -6.83
N TYR A 65 -2.67 -16.67 -5.97
CA TYR A 65 -3.19 -17.96 -6.42
C TYR A 65 -4.67 -17.86 -6.84
N PRO A 66 -5.10 -18.54 -7.91
CA PRO A 66 -4.26 -19.17 -8.92
C PRO A 66 -3.57 -18.14 -9.83
N HIS A 67 -4.24 -17.03 -10.15
CA HIS A 67 -3.70 -15.92 -10.95
C HIS A 67 -4.43 -14.60 -10.65
N SER A 68 -4.86 -14.36 -9.40
CA SER A 68 -5.88 -13.35 -9.07
C SER A 68 -5.44 -11.90 -9.35
N LEU A 69 -4.17 -11.54 -9.12
CA LEU A 69 -3.64 -10.21 -9.49
C LEU A 69 -2.91 -10.18 -10.84
N HIS A 70 -2.87 -11.29 -11.57
CA HIS A 70 -2.14 -11.37 -12.84
C HIS A 70 -2.98 -10.80 -14.00
N LYS A 71 -2.34 -10.00 -14.88
CA LYS A 71 -2.95 -9.45 -16.12
C LYS A 71 -4.33 -8.83 -15.93
N VAL A 72 -4.52 -8.02 -14.89
CA VAL A 72 -5.77 -7.25 -14.70
C VAL A 72 -5.88 -6.16 -15.77
N LYS A 73 -6.99 -6.15 -16.52
CA LYS A 73 -7.29 -5.10 -17.51
C LYS A 73 -7.26 -3.71 -16.90
N SER A 74 -6.80 -2.73 -17.67
CA SER A 74 -6.70 -1.33 -17.24
C SER A 74 -8.05 -0.76 -16.76
N SER A 75 -9.15 -1.11 -17.43
CA SER A 75 -10.52 -0.72 -17.06
C SER A 75 -10.94 -1.20 -15.68
N ASP A 76 -10.42 -2.36 -15.25
CA ASP A 76 -10.80 -3.02 -14.01
C ASP A 76 -9.87 -2.69 -12.83
N ARG A 77 -8.70 -2.08 -13.11
CA ARG A 77 -7.68 -1.76 -12.09
C ARG A 77 -8.22 -0.90 -10.96
N CYS A 78 -9.05 0.09 -11.26
CA CYS A 78 -9.64 0.93 -10.20
C CYS A 78 -10.49 0.08 -9.25
N CYS A 79 -11.41 -0.71 -9.80
CA CYS A 79 -12.34 -1.49 -9.01
C CYS A 79 -11.63 -2.56 -8.17
N ILE A 80 -10.70 -3.31 -8.76
CA ILE A 80 -9.97 -4.33 -8.00
C ILE A 80 -9.08 -3.70 -6.90
N THR A 81 -8.48 -2.53 -7.15
CA THR A 81 -7.75 -1.79 -6.11
C THR A 81 -8.70 -1.38 -4.99
N HIS A 82 -9.88 -0.83 -5.31
CA HIS A 82 -10.89 -0.48 -4.32
C HIS A 82 -11.26 -1.67 -3.42
N HIS A 83 -11.59 -2.82 -4.02
CA HIS A 83 -11.89 -4.04 -3.28
C HIS A 83 -10.72 -4.54 -2.42
N LEU A 84 -9.48 -4.44 -2.91
CA LEU A 84 -8.30 -4.82 -2.13
C LEU A 84 -8.11 -3.91 -0.91
N PHE A 85 -8.27 -2.60 -1.05
CA PHE A 85 -8.16 -1.68 0.09
C PHE A 85 -9.30 -1.90 1.10
N ASP A 86 -10.52 -2.17 0.65
CA ASP A 86 -11.62 -2.59 1.52
C ASP A 86 -11.29 -3.86 2.28
N PHE A 87 -10.86 -4.90 1.56
CA PHE A 87 -10.45 -6.16 2.13
C PHE A 87 -9.34 -6.00 3.19
N TYR A 88 -8.30 -5.22 2.89
CA TYR A 88 -7.22 -5.01 3.84
C TYR A 88 -7.68 -4.28 5.10
N VAL A 89 -8.49 -3.23 4.97
CA VAL A 89 -8.98 -2.47 6.13
C VAL A 89 -9.99 -3.28 6.95
N ASP A 90 -10.96 -3.91 6.30
CA ASP A 90 -12.12 -4.49 6.98
C ASP A 90 -11.89 -5.94 7.44
N LYS A 91 -10.99 -6.66 6.77
CA LYS A 91 -10.70 -8.08 7.05
C LYS A 91 -9.29 -8.30 7.55
N VAL A 92 -8.27 -7.76 6.88
CA VAL A 92 -6.86 -8.06 7.22
C VAL A 92 -6.44 -7.34 8.51
N PHE A 93 -6.34 -6.00 8.48
CA PHE A 93 -5.85 -5.23 9.63
C PHE A 93 -6.70 -5.41 10.88
N LYS A 94 -8.01 -5.61 10.71
CA LYS A 94 -8.94 -5.89 11.82
C LYS A 94 -8.55 -7.13 12.63
N HIS A 95 -7.97 -8.15 12.00
CA HIS A 95 -7.63 -9.43 12.62
C HIS A 95 -6.11 -9.65 12.76
N CYS A 96 -5.29 -8.72 12.30
CA CYS A 96 -3.85 -8.70 12.56
C CYS A 96 -3.56 -8.14 13.96
N LYS A 97 -3.51 -9.03 14.95
CA LYS A 97 -3.03 -8.70 16.30
C LYS A 97 -1.91 -9.64 16.69
N THR A 98 -0.87 -9.07 17.30
CA THR A 98 0.28 -9.80 17.85
C THR A 98 0.46 -9.44 19.32
N GLU A 99 1.31 -10.17 20.04
CA GLU A 99 1.67 -9.81 21.42
C GLU A 99 2.66 -8.63 21.46
N ASP A 100 3.38 -8.37 20.37
CA ASP A 100 4.37 -7.30 20.28
C ASP A 100 3.72 -5.93 20.00
N SER A 101 3.77 -5.05 20.99
CA SER A 101 3.27 -3.67 20.90
C SER A 101 3.94 -2.84 19.80
N TYR A 102 5.23 -3.06 19.50
CA TYR A 102 5.93 -2.38 18.41
C TYR A 102 5.37 -2.82 17.06
N VAL A 103 5.16 -4.12 16.86
CA VAL A 103 4.56 -4.66 15.64
C VAL A 103 3.15 -4.11 15.46
N ASN A 104 2.32 -4.15 16.50
CA ASN A 104 0.95 -3.62 16.44
C ASN A 104 0.91 -2.11 16.12
N ARG A 105 1.85 -1.30 16.62
CA ARG A 105 1.95 0.13 16.26
C ARG A 105 2.25 0.31 14.77
N LYS A 106 3.16 -0.49 14.20
CA LYS A 106 3.48 -0.43 12.76
C LYS A 106 2.31 -0.90 11.90
N ILE A 107 1.61 -1.97 12.31
CA ILE A 107 0.37 -2.42 11.66
C ILE A 107 -0.66 -1.29 11.63
N SER A 108 -0.91 -0.64 12.77
CA SER A 108 -1.83 0.50 12.85
C SER A 108 -1.42 1.68 11.96
N SER A 109 -0.12 1.99 11.90
CA SER A 109 0.41 3.03 11.00
C SER A 109 0.06 2.71 9.53
N ILE A 110 0.34 1.48 9.09
CA ILE A 110 0.04 1.02 7.73
C ILE A 110 -1.48 1.04 7.48
N ALA A 111 -2.27 0.55 8.43
CA ALA A 111 -3.73 0.50 8.33
C ALA A 111 -4.34 1.90 8.15
N ASN A 112 -3.79 2.92 8.83
CA ASN A 112 -4.23 4.31 8.65
C ASN A 112 -3.90 4.85 7.26
N SER A 113 -2.72 4.54 6.71
CA SER A 113 -2.39 4.89 5.32
C SER A 113 -3.37 4.24 4.34
N PHE A 114 -3.72 2.96 4.56
CA PHE A 114 -4.71 2.23 3.77
C PHE A 114 -6.11 2.82 3.89
N LEU A 115 -6.55 3.17 5.11
CA LEU A 115 -7.85 3.78 5.36
C LEU A 115 -8.02 5.10 4.60
N SER A 116 -6.97 5.92 4.54
CA SER A 116 -6.97 7.17 3.77
C SER A 116 -7.19 6.92 2.28
N VAL A 117 -6.54 5.89 1.73
CA VAL A 117 -6.69 5.51 0.31
C VAL A 117 -8.07 4.90 0.04
N LYS A 118 -8.54 3.98 0.90
CA LYS A 118 -9.87 3.39 0.84
C LYS A 118 -10.95 4.47 0.71
N ARG A 119 -10.92 5.49 1.56
CA ARG A 119 -11.89 6.60 1.51
C ARG A 119 -11.91 7.32 0.17
N LYS A 120 -10.73 7.59 -0.42
CA LYS A 120 -10.62 8.26 -1.73
C LYS A 120 -11.09 7.36 -2.87
N LEU A 121 -10.80 6.06 -2.83
CA LEU A 121 -11.30 5.10 -3.80
C LEU A 121 -12.82 4.95 -3.73
N GLY A 122 -13.39 4.95 -2.50
CA GLY A 122 -14.83 4.98 -2.28
C GLY A 122 -15.50 6.21 -2.91
N GLN A 123 -14.92 7.40 -2.74
CA GLN A 123 -15.38 8.63 -3.41
C GLN A 123 -15.34 8.49 -4.93
N CYS A 124 -14.25 7.96 -5.50
CA CYS A 124 -14.18 7.70 -6.94
C CYS A 124 -15.26 6.70 -7.42
N HIS A 125 -15.62 5.72 -6.60
CA HIS A 125 -16.68 4.78 -6.94
C HIS A 125 -18.06 5.45 -6.91
N GLU A 126 -18.38 6.23 -5.87
CA GLU A 126 -19.62 7.01 -5.76
C GLU A 126 -19.80 8.01 -6.91
N GLU A 127 -18.70 8.59 -7.40
CA GLU A 127 -18.68 9.50 -8.55
C GLU A 127 -18.69 8.80 -9.92
N ASN A 128 -18.87 7.47 -9.97
CA ASN A 128 -18.81 6.64 -11.19
C ASN A 128 -17.47 6.75 -11.96
N LYS A 129 -16.39 7.15 -11.28
CA LYS A 129 -15.02 7.19 -11.81
C LYS A 129 -14.32 5.82 -11.71
N CYS A 130 -14.96 4.85 -11.08
CA CYS A 130 -14.41 3.53 -10.81
C CYS A 130 -15.45 2.45 -11.16
N LEU A 131 -15.53 2.07 -12.43
CA LEU A 131 -16.47 1.04 -12.89
C LEU A 131 -15.91 -0.36 -12.61
N CYS A 132 -16.81 -1.27 -12.23
CA CYS A 132 -16.47 -2.65 -11.92
C CYS A 132 -16.97 -3.58 -13.03
N GLY A 133 -16.04 -4.20 -13.75
CA GLY A 133 -16.36 -5.26 -14.69
C GLY A 133 -16.50 -6.63 -14.02
N GLN A 134 -16.81 -7.62 -14.84
CA GLN A 134 -16.88 -9.02 -14.40
C GLN A 134 -15.49 -9.54 -13.96
N GLU A 135 -14.42 -9.13 -14.65
CA GLU A 135 -13.06 -9.59 -14.35
C GLU A 135 -12.57 -9.15 -12.96
N SER A 136 -12.76 -7.88 -12.57
CA SER A 136 -12.39 -7.41 -11.23
C SER A 136 -13.15 -8.16 -10.15
N THR A 137 -14.45 -8.39 -10.37
CA THR A 137 -15.33 -9.12 -9.46
C THR A 137 -14.89 -10.57 -9.28
N GLU A 138 -14.61 -11.28 -10.37
CA GLU A 138 -14.18 -12.68 -10.33
C GLU A 138 -12.81 -12.85 -9.67
N LYS A 139 -11.85 -12.00 -10.03
CA LYS A 139 -10.52 -12.03 -9.43
C LYS A 139 -10.55 -11.71 -7.94
N PHE A 140 -11.36 -10.73 -7.52
CA PHE A 140 -11.52 -10.45 -6.11
C PHE A 140 -12.22 -11.58 -5.36
N LYS A 141 -13.24 -12.22 -5.96
CA LYS A 141 -13.88 -13.42 -5.38
C LYS A 141 -12.88 -14.55 -5.15
N GLN A 142 -11.91 -14.76 -6.03
CA GLN A 142 -10.83 -15.74 -5.83
C GLN A 142 -9.97 -15.40 -4.61
N ILE A 143 -9.58 -14.13 -4.46
CA ILE A 143 -8.82 -13.66 -3.30
C ILE A 143 -9.61 -13.88 -2.01
N LEU A 144 -10.89 -13.54 -2.01
CA LEU A 144 -11.76 -13.70 -0.86
C LEU A 144 -11.92 -15.19 -0.49
N ALA A 145 -12.14 -16.07 -1.48
CA ALA A 145 -12.24 -17.50 -1.25
C ALA A 145 -10.93 -18.09 -0.67
N ASN A 146 -9.77 -17.64 -1.15
CA ASN A 146 -8.48 -18.06 -0.59
C ASN A 146 -8.31 -17.63 0.87
N TYR A 147 -8.77 -16.43 1.21
CA TYR A 147 -8.74 -15.92 2.58
C TYR A 147 -9.70 -16.70 3.49
N GLU A 148 -10.92 -16.95 3.04
CA GLU A 148 -11.97 -17.65 3.79
C GLU A 148 -11.68 -19.16 3.95
N GLY A 149 -10.83 -19.73 3.10
CA GLY A 149 -10.33 -21.10 3.24
C GLY A 149 -9.34 -21.31 4.40
N LEU A 150 -8.97 -20.25 5.12
CA LEU A 150 -8.05 -20.29 6.26
C LEU A 150 -8.73 -19.78 7.53
N ASN A 151 -8.16 -20.10 8.69
CA ASN A 151 -8.56 -19.45 9.94
C ASN A 151 -8.35 -17.94 9.83
N VAL A 152 -9.33 -17.14 10.28
CA VAL A 152 -9.35 -15.67 10.13
C VAL A 152 -8.05 -14.98 10.57
N THR A 153 -7.45 -15.38 11.70
CA THR A 153 -6.22 -14.77 12.21
C THR A 153 -5.03 -15.17 11.35
N SER A 154 -4.92 -16.46 10.99
CA SER A 154 -3.85 -16.93 10.10
C SER A 154 -3.95 -16.31 8.70
N ALA A 155 -5.17 -16.17 8.18
CA ALA A 155 -5.46 -15.55 6.89
C ALA A 155 -5.04 -14.07 6.89
N ALA A 156 -5.38 -13.34 7.96
CA ALA A 156 -5.00 -11.94 8.12
C ALA A 156 -3.47 -11.77 8.18
N ILE A 157 -2.79 -12.55 9.02
CA ILE A 157 -1.32 -12.53 9.13
C ILE A 157 -0.65 -12.88 7.79
N LYS A 158 -1.20 -13.86 7.06
CA LYS A 158 -0.71 -14.24 5.73
C LYS A 158 -0.92 -13.14 4.70
N SER A 159 -2.11 -12.54 4.62
CA SER A 159 -2.39 -11.41 3.73
C SER A 159 -1.51 -10.19 4.04
N LEU A 160 -1.24 -9.93 5.32
CA LEU A 160 -0.29 -8.90 5.71
C LEU A 160 1.14 -9.25 5.28
N GLY A 161 1.55 -10.51 5.40
CA GLY A 161 2.84 -10.99 4.90
C GLY A 161 3.00 -10.91 3.37
N GLU A 162 1.88 -10.88 2.63
CA GLU A 162 1.82 -10.70 1.17
C GLU A 162 1.62 -9.22 0.76
N LEU A 163 1.79 -8.27 1.68
CA LEU A 163 1.60 -6.86 1.39
C LEU A 163 2.55 -6.36 0.29
N ASP A 164 3.78 -6.88 0.20
CA ASP A 164 4.70 -6.57 -0.89
C ASP A 164 4.14 -6.93 -2.26
N ILE A 165 3.44 -8.06 -2.41
CA ILE A 165 2.76 -8.46 -3.64
C ILE A 165 1.74 -7.39 -4.07
N LEU A 166 0.91 -6.91 -3.13
CA LEU A 166 -0.06 -5.84 -3.42
C LEU A 166 0.64 -4.55 -3.85
N LEU A 167 1.65 -4.11 -3.09
CA LEU A 167 2.37 -2.87 -3.35
C LEU A 167 3.10 -2.92 -4.69
N ASP A 168 3.77 -4.02 -5.00
CA ASP A 168 4.45 -4.24 -6.27
C ASP A 168 3.46 -4.31 -7.44
N TRP A 169 2.31 -4.95 -7.24
CA TRP A 169 1.25 -5.02 -8.24
C TRP A 169 0.71 -3.62 -8.57
N MET A 170 0.45 -2.78 -7.57
CA MET A 170 0.02 -1.41 -7.81
C MET A 170 1.07 -0.63 -8.60
N GLU A 171 2.35 -0.75 -8.24
CA GLU A 171 3.41 0.00 -8.92
C GLU A 171 3.68 -0.44 -10.35
N LYS A 172 3.53 -1.74 -10.66
CA LYS A 172 3.68 -2.29 -12.03
C LYS A 172 2.45 -2.07 -12.90
N SER A 173 1.32 -1.74 -12.28
CA SER A 173 0.04 -1.54 -12.96
C SER A 173 -0.16 -0.09 -13.45
N HIS A 174 0.92 0.67 -13.62
CA HIS A 174 0.94 2.01 -14.22
C HIS A 174 1.99 2.10 -15.32
#